data_AF-A0A2K3LNU1-F1
#
_entry.id   AF-A0A2K3LNU1-F1
#
_cell.length_a   1.000
_cell.length_b   1.000
_cell.length_c   1.000
_cell.angle_alpha   90.00
_cell.angle_beta   90.00
_cell.angle_gamma   90.00
#
_symmetry.space_group_name_H-M   'P 1'
#
loop_
_entity.id
_entity.type
_entity.pdbx_description
1 polymer ?
#
loop_
_entity_poly.entity_id
_entity_poly.type
_entity_poly.pdbx_seq_one_letter_code
_entity_poly.pdbx_strand_id
1 'polypeptide(L)'
;GIMKNLPPSEMIESCSVAGPGFVNIVLSKKWIAQSVQKLLTDGIDSWAPRLPIKRVMVDFSSPNIAKEMHVGHLRSTIIGDTLARMLEFCQPECLIRRNHIGDWGTQFGMLIAYLFEKYPNPDVVNESDIGDLQVR
;
A
#
# COMPACT_ATOMS: atom_id res chain seq x y z
N GLY A 1 -23.96 23.04 -28.57
CA GLY A 1 -23.35 21.71 -28.36
C GLY A 1 -22.01 21.89 -27.68
N ILE A 2 -21.65 21.01 -26.76
CA ILE A 2 -20.47 21.13 -25.86
C ILE A 2 -19.18 21.50 -26.61
N MET A 3 -18.96 20.96 -27.82
CA MET A 3 -17.77 21.29 -28.62
C MET A 3 -17.60 22.77 -28.99
N LYS A 4 -18.70 23.50 -29.22
CA LYS A 4 -18.64 24.93 -29.59
C LYS A 4 -18.36 25.84 -28.39
N ASN A 5 -18.47 25.30 -27.18
CA ASN A 5 -18.28 26.03 -25.92
C ASN A 5 -17.05 25.53 -25.15
N LEU A 6 -16.18 24.73 -25.79
CA LEU A 6 -14.91 24.34 -25.19
C LEU A 6 -14.02 25.58 -25.03
N PRO A 7 -13.49 25.85 -23.83
CA PRO A 7 -12.56 26.95 -23.65
C PRO A 7 -11.25 26.69 -24.41
N PRO A 8 -10.53 27.74 -24.83
CA PRO A 8 -9.18 27.59 -25.37
C PRO A 8 -8.28 26.87 -24.36
N SER A 9 -7.54 25.87 -24.82
CA SER A 9 -6.64 25.08 -23.98
C SER A 9 -5.37 24.74 -24.74
N GLU A 10 -4.21 24.92 -24.11
CA GLU A 10 -2.91 24.51 -24.69
C GLU A 10 -2.76 22.98 -24.75
N MET A 11 -3.55 22.26 -23.95
CA MET A 11 -3.54 20.80 -23.86
C MET A 11 -4.25 20.14 -25.04
N ILE A 12 -5.24 20.81 -25.64
CA ILE A 12 -6.10 20.23 -26.67
C ILE A 12 -5.66 20.73 -28.05
N GLU A 13 -5.30 19.80 -28.94
CA GLU A 13 -4.99 20.11 -30.34
C GLU A 13 -6.25 20.18 -31.20
N SER A 14 -7.15 19.22 -31.02
CA SER A 14 -8.44 19.18 -31.71
C SER A 14 -9.45 18.30 -31.00
N CYS A 15 -10.73 18.55 -31.25
CA CYS A 15 -11.83 17.71 -30.80
C CYS A 15 -12.73 17.35 -32.00
N SER A 16 -13.28 16.14 -32.03
CA SER A 16 -14.24 15.71 -33.05
C SER A 16 -15.38 14.88 -32.45
N VAL A 17 -16.56 14.95 -33.06
CA VAL A 17 -17.68 14.06 -32.70
C VAL A 17 -17.54 12.76 -33.49
N ALA A 18 -17.55 11.63 -32.80
CA ALA A 18 -17.61 10.31 -33.43
C ALA A 18 -18.95 9.64 -33.15
N GLY A 19 -19.63 9.23 -34.22
CA GLY A 19 -20.91 8.53 -34.12
C GLY A 19 -21.96 9.27 -33.28
N PRO A 20 -22.87 8.55 -32.60
CA PRO A 20 -23.91 9.15 -31.79
C PRO A 20 -23.39 9.53 -30.41
N GLY A 21 -22.66 10.65 -30.33
CA GLY A 21 -22.40 11.35 -29.06
C GLY A 21 -21.04 11.14 -28.40
N PHE A 22 -20.11 10.40 -29.00
CA PHE A 22 -18.73 10.36 -28.50
C PHE A 22 -17.96 11.62 -28.91
N VAL A 23 -17.10 12.10 -28.02
CA VAL A 23 -16.18 13.22 -28.30
C VAL A 23 -14.76 12.69 -28.21
N ASN A 24 -14.06 12.69 -29.34
CA ASN A 24 -12.64 12.40 -29.41
C ASN A 24 -11.87 13.68 -29.12
N ILE A 25 -10.84 13.59 -28.29
CA ILE A 25 -9.95 14.70 -27.94
C ILE A 25 -8.54 14.28 -28.33
N VAL A 26 -7.90 15.06 -29.20
CA VAL A 26 -6.49 14.90 -29.55
C VAL A 26 -5.68 15.86 -28.69
N LEU A 27 -4.73 15.33 -27.93
CA LEU A 27 -3.83 16.13 -27.11
C LEU A 27 -2.73 16.76 -27.96
N SER A 28 -2.35 17.98 -27.61
CA SER A 28 -1.26 18.72 -28.24
C SER A 28 0.08 18.05 -28.02
N LYS A 29 0.77 17.69 -29.12
CA LYS A 29 2.14 17.14 -29.06
C LYS A 29 3.11 18.07 -28.34
N LYS A 30 2.95 19.38 -28.53
CA LYS A 30 3.78 20.40 -27.86
C LYS A 30 3.57 20.34 -26.35
N TRP A 31 2.32 20.25 -25.90
CA TRP A 31 1.97 20.18 -24.48
C TRP A 31 2.47 18.87 -23.84
N ILE A 32 2.36 17.75 -24.54
CA ILE A 32 2.91 16.46 -24.08
C ILE A 32 4.42 16.56 -23.92
N ALA A 33 5.13 17.08 -24.92
CA ALA A 33 6.58 17.24 -24.88
C ALA A 33 7.03 18.13 -23.71
N GLN A 34 6.34 19.24 -23.48
CA GLN A 34 6.60 20.14 -22.35
C GLN A 34 6.32 19.46 -21.01
N SER A 35 5.24 18.69 -20.91
CA SER A 35 4.91 17.93 -19.70
C SER A 35 5.98 16.90 -19.38
N VAL A 36 6.43 16.13 -20.37
CA VAL A 36 7.51 15.15 -20.20
C VAL A 36 8.84 15.84 -19.87
N GLN A 37 9.16 16.97 -20.50
CA GLN A 37 10.35 17.74 -20.16
C GLN A 37 10.31 18.20 -18.69
N LYS A 38 9.15 18.72 -18.24
CA LYS A 38 8.94 19.13 -16.86
C LYS A 38 9.10 17.96 -15.88
N LEU A 39 8.60 16.78 -16.22
CA LEU A 39 8.82 15.55 -15.44
C LEU A 39 10.31 15.24 -15.28
N LEU A 40 11.09 15.37 -16.35
CA LEU A 40 12.53 15.08 -16.34
C LEU A 40 13.34 16.13 -15.57
N THR A 41 12.92 17.40 -15.58
CA THR A 41 13.62 18.48 -14.87
C THR A 41 13.25 18.56 -13.39
N ASP A 42 11.96 18.44 -13.08
CA ASP A 42 11.42 18.68 -11.74
C ASP A 42 11.34 17.38 -10.92
N GLY A 43 11.57 16.23 -11.57
CA GLY A 43 11.49 14.90 -10.96
C GLY A 43 10.07 14.33 -10.88
N ILE A 44 9.97 13.01 -10.72
CA ILE A 44 8.69 12.27 -10.65
C ILE A 44 7.82 12.70 -9.46
N ASP A 45 8.43 13.17 -8.38
CA ASP A 45 7.72 13.62 -7.17
C ASP A 45 6.87 14.87 -7.41
N SER A 46 7.18 15.65 -8.45
CA SER A 46 6.35 16.80 -8.85
C SER A 46 5.01 16.38 -9.46
N TRP A 47 4.90 15.13 -9.90
CA TRP A 47 3.68 14.53 -10.47
C TRP A 47 2.85 13.79 -9.43
N ALA A 48 3.35 13.66 -8.21
CA ALA A 48 2.60 13.06 -7.11
C ALA A 48 1.32 13.84 -6.84
N PRO A 49 0.15 13.18 -6.84
CA PRO A 49 -1.10 13.85 -6.51
C PRO A 49 -1.08 14.30 -5.05
N ARG A 50 -1.40 15.57 -4.81
CA ARG A 50 -1.54 16.13 -3.46
C ARG A 50 -2.95 15.86 -2.96
N LEU A 51 -3.06 14.86 -2.09
CA LEU A 51 -4.34 14.53 -1.46
C LEU A 51 -4.62 15.50 -0.31
N PRO A 52 -5.88 15.95 -0.11
CA PRO A 52 -6.26 16.76 1.04
C PRO A 52 -6.38 15.90 2.32
N ILE A 53 -5.42 14.99 2.52
CA ILE A 53 -5.41 14.01 3.61
C ILE A 53 -4.14 14.25 4.43
N LYS A 54 -4.33 14.59 5.70
CA LYS A 54 -3.19 14.87 6.60
C LYS A 54 -2.52 13.60 7.09
N ARG A 55 -3.30 12.60 7.49
CA ARG A 55 -2.78 11.39 8.11
C ARG A 55 -3.40 10.15 7.50
N VAL A 56 -2.57 9.17 7.17
CA VAL A 56 -2.97 7.88 6.64
C VAL A 56 -2.35 6.77 7.47
N MET A 57 -3.14 5.78 7.82
CA MET A 57 -2.68 4.56 8.49
C MET A 57 -3.02 3.37 7.61
N VAL A 58 -2.02 2.53 7.34
CA VAL A 58 -2.17 1.28 6.60
C VAL A 58 -1.79 0.15 7.54
N ASP A 59 -2.76 -0.69 7.87
CA ASP A 59 -2.55 -1.90 8.67
C ASP A 59 -2.53 -3.13 7.75
N PHE A 60 -1.45 -3.89 7.80
CA PHE A 60 -1.22 -5.01 6.89
C PHE A 60 -0.26 -6.04 7.47
N SER A 61 -0.14 -7.18 6.78
CA SER A 61 0.55 -8.39 7.26
C SER A 61 -0.25 -9.12 8.34
N SER A 62 -0.37 -8.54 9.54
CA SER A 62 -1.13 -9.04 10.69
C SER A 62 -1.08 -10.57 10.89
N PRO A 63 0.12 -11.19 10.94
CA PRO A 63 0.23 -12.62 11.20
C PRO A 63 -0.19 -12.93 12.66
N ASN A 64 -0.67 -14.15 12.89
CA ASN A 64 -0.88 -14.66 14.24
C ASN A 64 0.42 -15.30 14.75
N ILE A 65 0.93 -14.88 15.91
CA ILE A 65 2.26 -15.30 16.43
C ILE A 65 2.38 -16.82 16.63
N ALA A 66 1.26 -17.50 16.89
CA ALA A 66 1.21 -18.94 17.16
C ALA A 66 0.75 -19.79 15.96
N LYS A 67 0.75 -19.24 14.74
CA LYS A 67 0.44 -20.00 13.51
C LYS A 67 1.50 -19.74 12.45
N GLU A 68 1.87 -20.78 11.70
CA GLU A 68 2.80 -20.63 10.58
C GLU A 68 2.34 -19.54 9.60
N MET A 69 3.29 -18.73 9.14
CA MET A 69 3.03 -17.77 8.08
C MET A 69 2.74 -18.48 6.77
N HIS A 70 1.45 -18.64 6.45
CA HIS A 70 1.01 -19.16 5.15
C HIS A 70 0.79 -18.05 4.11
N VAL A 71 0.58 -18.45 2.85
CA VAL A 71 0.39 -17.58 1.66
C VAL A 71 -0.71 -16.52 1.84
N GLY A 72 -1.65 -16.72 2.76
CA GLY A 72 -2.69 -15.76 3.11
C GLY A 72 -2.12 -14.46 3.72
N HIS A 73 -1.11 -14.56 4.59
CA HIS A 73 -0.43 -13.40 5.18
C HIS A 73 0.49 -12.71 4.17
N LEU A 74 1.09 -13.48 3.25
CA LEU A 74 1.92 -12.93 2.16
C LEU A 74 1.11 -12.00 1.25
N ARG A 75 -0.14 -12.36 0.93
CA ARG A 75 -1.04 -11.52 0.13
C ARG A 75 -1.32 -10.17 0.81
N SER A 76 -1.70 -10.19 2.09
CA SER A 76 -1.93 -8.96 2.88
C SER A 76 -0.66 -8.11 2.95
N THR A 77 0.50 -8.77 3.12
CA THR A 77 1.80 -8.10 3.20
C THR A 77 2.13 -7.35 1.91
N ILE A 78 2.02 -8.00 0.75
CA ILE A 78 2.35 -7.40 -0.55
C ILE A 78 1.40 -6.26 -0.90
N ILE A 79 0.08 -6.47 -0.72
CA ILE A 79 -0.93 -5.45 -1.05
C ILE A 79 -0.77 -4.24 -0.13
N GLY A 80 -0.61 -4.46 1.17
CA GLY A 80 -0.45 -3.40 2.15
C GLY A 80 0.80 -2.57 1.94
N ASP A 81 1.94 -3.22 1.66
CA ASP A 81 3.18 -2.51 1.35
C ASP A 81 3.07 -1.71 0.06
N THR A 82 2.48 -2.29 -1.00
CA THR A 82 2.25 -1.58 -2.27
C THR A 82 1.37 -0.36 -2.07
N LEU A 83 0.27 -0.49 -1.31
CA LEU A 83 -0.63 0.61 -1.00
C LEU A 83 0.08 1.70 -0.18
N ALA A 84 0.87 1.31 0.82
CA ALA A 84 1.62 2.24 1.63
C ALA A 84 2.64 3.03 0.80
N ARG A 85 3.34 2.38 -0.16
CA ARG A 85 4.24 3.06 -1.10
C ARG A 85 3.51 4.02 -2.04
N MET A 86 2.34 3.63 -2.57
CA MET A 86 1.51 4.53 -3.38
C MET A 86 1.05 5.76 -2.61
N LEU A 87 0.65 5.58 -1.34
CA LEU A 87 0.25 6.67 -0.47
C LEU A 87 1.42 7.54 -0.05
N GLU A 88 2.59 6.96 0.20
CA GLU A 88 3.84 7.70 0.46
C GLU A 88 4.22 8.59 -0.72
N PHE A 89 4.06 8.08 -1.95
CA PHE A 89 4.27 8.86 -3.17
C PHE A 89 3.34 10.09 -3.22
N CYS A 90 2.11 10.01 -2.70
CA CYS A 90 1.20 11.16 -2.59
C CYS A 90 1.61 12.21 -1.54
N GLN A 91 2.69 11.97 -0.77
CA GLN A 91 3.26 12.88 0.23
C GLN A 91 2.26 13.39 1.29
N PRO A 92 1.56 12.51 2.03
CA PRO A 92 0.72 12.93 3.16
C PRO A 92 1.59 13.51 4.29
N GLU A 93 1.01 14.34 5.17
CA GLU A 93 1.75 14.89 6.31
C GLU A 93 2.24 13.78 7.27
N CYS A 94 1.51 12.67 7.35
CA CYS A 94 1.87 11.53 8.19
C CYS A 94 1.36 10.21 7.60
N LEU A 95 2.27 9.28 7.34
CA LEU A 95 1.97 7.90 6.96
C LEU A 95 2.40 6.95 8.08
N ILE A 96 1.49 6.09 8.53
CA ILE A 96 1.75 5.09 9.57
C ILE A 96 1.52 3.70 8.98
N ARG A 97 2.57 2.90 8.91
CA ARG A 97 2.49 1.46 8.60
C ARG A 97 2.33 0.70 9.91
N ARG A 98 1.21 -0.01 10.08
CA ARG A 98 0.93 -0.83 11.26
C ARG A 98 0.90 -2.31 10.87
N ASN A 99 1.32 -3.12 11.83
CA ASN A 99 1.17 -4.56 11.80
C ASN A 99 0.42 -4.94 13.06
N HIS A 100 -0.90 -5.08 12.96
CA HIS A 100 -1.74 -5.53 14.07
C HIS A 100 -1.62 -7.04 14.22
N ILE A 101 -0.57 -7.46 14.91
CA ILE A 101 -0.22 -8.86 15.12
C ILE A 101 -1.24 -9.50 16.07
N GLY A 102 -1.61 -10.76 15.82
CA GLY A 102 -2.46 -11.54 16.73
C GLY A 102 -1.67 -12.08 17.93
N ASP A 103 -1.34 -11.20 18.87
CA ASP A 103 -0.50 -11.46 20.05
C ASP A 103 -1.30 -11.66 21.36
N TRP A 104 -2.63 -11.65 21.27
CA TRP A 104 -3.51 -11.79 22.44
C TRP A 104 -4.64 -12.80 22.18
N GLY A 105 -4.52 -14.02 22.72
CA GLY A 105 -5.55 -15.05 22.61
C GLY A 105 -5.24 -16.33 23.38
N THR A 106 -6.22 -17.25 23.45
CA THR A 106 -6.13 -18.51 24.22
C THR A 106 -4.97 -19.41 23.80
N GLN A 107 -4.47 -19.25 22.58
CA GLN A 107 -3.26 -19.89 22.08
C GLN A 107 -2.05 -19.65 22.99
N PHE A 108 -1.91 -18.46 23.58
CA PHE A 108 -0.82 -18.17 24.52
C PHE A 108 -0.98 -18.91 25.85
N GLY A 109 -2.22 -19.05 26.34
CA GLY A 109 -2.50 -19.82 27.56
C GLY A 109 -2.13 -21.30 27.39
N MET A 110 -2.45 -21.88 26.23
CA MET A 110 -2.04 -23.26 25.90
C MET A 110 -0.52 -23.37 25.75
N LEU A 111 0.13 -22.40 25.09
CA LEU A 111 1.58 -22.39 24.91
C LEU A 111 2.32 -22.30 26.24
N ILE A 112 1.88 -21.41 27.13
CA ILE A 112 2.46 -21.20 28.47
C ILE A 112 2.28 -22.47 29.32
N ALA A 113 1.09 -23.06 29.33
CA ALA A 113 0.83 -24.30 30.06
C ALA A 113 1.75 -25.45 29.58
N TYR A 114 1.87 -25.62 28.26
CA TYR A 114 2.77 -26.60 27.66
C TYR A 114 4.25 -26.34 28.03
N LEU A 115 4.66 -25.08 28.06
CA LEU A 115 6.03 -24.69 28.40
C LEU A 115 6.37 -25.07 29.84
N PHE A 116 5.45 -24.86 30.78
CA PHE A 116 5.61 -25.26 32.18
C PHE A 116 5.59 -26.79 32.39
N GLU A 117 4.81 -27.52 31.59
CA GLU A 117 4.80 -29.00 31.63
C GLU A 117 6.10 -29.59 31.09
N LYS A 118 6.64 -29.03 30.00
CA LYS A 118 7.82 -29.56 29.32
C LYS A 118 9.15 -29.08 29.92
N TYR A 119 9.18 -27.86 30.46
CA TYR A 119 10.36 -27.24 31.05
C TYR A 119 10.03 -26.72 32.46
N PRO A 120 10.01 -27.60 33.48
CA PRO A 120 9.65 -27.23 34.86
C PRO A 120 10.65 -26.29 35.54
N ASN A 121 11.84 -26.08 34.94
CA ASN A 121 12.81 -25.05 35.34
C ASN A 121 12.90 -23.98 34.25
N PRO A 122 12.23 -22.83 34.39
CA PRO A 122 12.20 -21.77 33.38
C PRO A 122 13.56 -21.09 33.13
N ASP A 123 14.52 -21.25 34.04
CA ASP A 123 15.87 -20.68 33.92
C ASP A 123 16.78 -21.39 32.89
N VAL A 124 16.31 -22.48 32.26
CA VAL A 124 17.09 -23.32 31.32
C VAL A 124 16.58 -23.20 29.87
N VAL A 125 15.51 -22.41 29.63
CA VAL A 125 14.89 -22.29 28.31
C VAL A 125 15.73 -21.37 27.42
N ASN A 126 16.39 -21.93 26.39
CA ASN A 126 17.16 -21.17 25.41
C ASN A 126 16.30 -20.81 24.19
N GLU A 127 16.70 -19.79 23.43
CA GLU A 127 15.98 -19.34 22.21
C GLU A 127 15.72 -20.46 21.19
N SER A 128 16.55 -21.52 21.18
CA SER A 128 16.38 -22.70 20.34
C SER A 128 15.13 -23.53 20.66
N ASP A 129 14.66 -23.54 21.92
CA ASP A 129 13.50 -24.33 22.36
C ASP A 129 12.16 -23.71 21.92
N ILE A 130 12.16 -22.40 21.62
CA ILE A 130 10.96 -21.64 21.23
C ILE A 130 10.62 -21.87 19.74
N GLY A 131 11.62 -22.16 18.89
CA GLY A 131 11.41 -22.43 17.46
C GLY A 131 10.59 -23.70 17.18
N ASP A 132 10.72 -24.72 18.03
CA ASP A 132 10.00 -26.01 17.88
C ASP A 132 8.51 -25.92 18.23
N LEU A 133 8.05 -24.82 18.85
CA LEU A 133 6.64 -24.62 19.22
C LEU A 133 5.77 -24.09 18.07
N GLN A 134 6.38 -23.68 16.95
CA GLN A 134 5.67 -23.15 15.79
C GLN A 134 5.37 -24.20 14.70
N VAL A 135 5.94 -25.42 14.81
CA VAL A 135 5.94 -26.43 13.73
C VAL A 135 5.07 -27.66 14.06
N ARG A 136 4.16 -27.57 15.04
CA ARG A 136 3.22 -28.67 15.37
C ARG A 136 1.76 -28.24 15.42
#